data_AF-A0A820GM93-F1
#
_entry.id   AF-A0A820GM93-F1
#
_cell.length_a   1.000
_cell.length_b   1.000
_cell.length_c   1.000
_cell.angle_alpha   90.00
_cell.angle_beta   90.00
_cell.angle_gamma   90.00
#
_symmetry.space_group_name_H-M   'P 1'
#
loop_
_entity.id
_entity.type
_entity.pdbx_description
1 polymer ?
#
loop_
_entity_poly.entity_id
_entity_poly.type
_entity_poly.pdbx_seq_one_letter_code
_entity_poly.pdbx_strand_id
1 'polypeptide(L)'
;MNTVLGRITHTPYQVNSFLFFDPSTYSSSSSPQHPTINTINLQQSSSQIFKTIDKLLEHVINVRDKSQLRRILQQHMKIFDISKVTQANTSTQHTINTGDSLPISSRPNPRTIQQRHELQDEIQKMLQTDQNHP
;
A
#
# COMPACT_ATOMS: atom_id res chain seq x y z
N MET A 1 -2.97 -21.67 -27.53
CA MET A 1 -3.25 -22.33 -26.24
C MET A 1 -3.45 -21.22 -25.23
N ASN A 2 -4.68 -21.02 -24.76
CA ASN A 2 -5.02 -19.90 -23.87
C ASN A 2 -5.22 -20.44 -22.45
N THR A 3 -4.33 -20.11 -21.54
CA THR A 3 -4.46 -20.45 -20.12
C THR A 3 -5.43 -19.48 -19.47
N VAL A 4 -6.58 -19.98 -19.02
CA VAL A 4 -7.56 -19.18 -18.26
C VAL A 4 -7.00 -18.99 -16.85
N LEU A 5 -6.51 -17.79 -16.54
CA LEU A 5 -6.27 -17.36 -15.16
C LEU A 5 -7.62 -17.28 -14.44
N GLY A 6 -7.69 -17.85 -13.23
CA GLY A 6 -8.92 -18.03 -12.46
C GLY A 6 -9.78 -16.76 -12.33
N ARG A 7 -11.10 -16.96 -12.20
CA ARG A 7 -12.06 -15.88 -12.02
C ARG A 7 -11.95 -15.33 -10.59
N ILE A 8 -11.68 -14.03 -10.48
CA ILE A 8 -11.87 -13.27 -9.25
C ILE A 8 -13.37 -13.03 -9.10
N THR A 9 -14.03 -13.75 -8.20
CA THR A 9 -15.41 -13.44 -7.83
C THR A 9 -15.39 -12.27 -6.85
N HIS A 10 -15.71 -11.07 -7.33
CA HIS A 10 -16.10 -9.98 -6.44
C HIS A 10 -17.45 -10.34 -5.82
N THR A 11 -17.48 -10.62 -4.52
CA THR A 11 -18.73 -10.51 -3.77
C THR A 11 -19.19 -9.06 -3.86
N PRO A 12 -20.46 -8.78 -4.16
CA PRO A 12 -20.96 -7.40 -4.14
C PRO A 12 -20.83 -6.89 -2.71
N TYR A 13 -19.84 -6.01 -2.49
CA TYR A 13 -19.84 -5.15 -1.33
C TYR A 13 -21.14 -4.35 -1.37
N GLN A 14 -21.95 -4.46 -0.31
CA GLN A 14 -23.01 -3.49 -0.10
C GLN A 14 -22.34 -2.14 0.09
N VAL A 15 -22.47 -1.29 -0.92
CA VAL A 15 -22.15 0.13 -0.81
C VAL A 15 -23.23 0.72 0.07
N ASN A 16 -22.97 0.82 1.37
CA ASN A 16 -23.72 1.75 2.19
C ASN A 16 -23.29 3.16 1.76
N SER A 17 -24.12 3.76 0.91
CA SER A 17 -24.07 5.15 0.52
C SER A 17 -24.33 6.03 1.74
N PHE A 18 -23.26 6.41 2.45
CA PHE A 18 -23.33 7.40 3.53
C PHE A 18 -23.27 8.82 2.97
N LEU A 19 -24.31 9.24 2.24
CA LEU A 19 -24.55 10.65 1.93
C LEU A 19 -26.03 11.00 2.09
N PHE A 20 -26.61 10.67 3.25
CA PHE A 20 -27.78 11.39 3.75
C PHE A 20 -27.45 11.89 5.15
N PHE A 21 -27.20 13.19 5.24
CA PHE A 21 -27.14 13.94 6.48
C PHE A 21 -28.58 14.03 7.02
N ASP A 22 -28.89 13.26 8.06
CA ASP A 22 -30.07 13.49 8.90
C ASP A 22 -29.58 14.00 10.27
N PRO A 23 -29.88 15.25 10.66
CA PRO A 23 -29.31 15.87 11.86
C PRO A 23 -30.02 15.47 13.17
N SER A 24 -30.88 14.44 13.18
CA SER A 24 -31.80 14.20 14.30
C SER A 24 -31.47 13.05 15.26
N THR A 25 -30.36 12.33 15.09
CA THR A 25 -29.94 11.29 16.08
C THR A 25 -28.58 11.59 16.69
N TYR A 26 -28.57 12.44 17.71
CA TYR A 26 -27.49 12.49 18.69
C TYR A 26 -27.67 11.31 19.66
N SER A 27 -26.75 10.35 19.62
CA SER A 27 -26.55 9.39 20.70
C SER A 27 -25.07 9.04 20.77
N SER A 28 -24.55 9.19 21.97
CA SER A 28 -23.14 9.26 22.34
C SER A 28 -22.35 7.97 22.09
N SER A 29 -21.02 8.16 22.10
CA SER A 29 -19.96 7.17 22.29
C SER A 29 -19.45 6.43 21.04
N SER A 30 -18.44 7.01 20.40
CA SER A 30 -17.08 6.44 20.30
C SER A 30 -16.30 7.22 19.24
N SER A 31 -15.23 7.90 19.66
CA SER A 31 -14.33 8.63 18.76
C SER A 31 -13.70 7.67 17.74
N PRO A 32 -13.73 7.95 16.43
CA PRO A 32 -12.95 7.18 15.47
C PRO A 32 -11.47 7.49 15.66
N GLN A 33 -10.72 6.50 16.16
CA GLN A 33 -9.27 6.58 16.22
C GLN A 33 -8.69 6.43 14.81
N HIS A 34 -7.95 7.43 14.36
CA HIS A 34 -7.20 7.38 13.11
C HIS A 34 -6.12 6.28 13.18
N PRO A 35 -5.94 5.46 12.13
CA PRO A 35 -4.88 4.45 12.11
C PRO A 35 -3.51 5.13 12.16
N THR A 36 -2.72 4.78 13.17
CA THR A 36 -1.36 5.30 13.35
C THR A 36 -0.41 4.51 12.47
N ILE A 37 0.21 5.18 11.48
CA ILE A 37 1.20 4.58 10.57
C ILE A 37 2.54 4.45 11.30
N ASN A 38 2.91 3.24 11.72
CA ASN A 38 4.23 2.96 12.25
C ASN A 38 5.24 2.97 11.10
N THR A 39 6.13 3.96 11.15
CA THR A 39 7.07 4.29 10.09
C THR A 39 8.44 3.70 10.45
N ILE A 40 8.93 2.73 9.68
CA ILE A 40 10.30 2.24 9.82
C ILE A 40 11.24 3.38 9.38
N ASN A 41 12.07 3.86 10.30
CA ASN A 41 12.91 5.05 10.09
C ASN A 41 14.17 4.69 9.31
N LEU A 42 14.14 4.91 8.00
CA LEU A 42 15.33 5.24 7.23
C LEU A 42 15.29 6.75 6.97
N GLN A 43 16.27 7.48 7.52
CA GLN A 43 16.29 8.93 7.59
C GLN A 43 16.69 9.54 6.25
N GLN A 44 15.75 9.62 5.30
CA GLN A 44 15.91 10.45 4.11
C GLN A 44 15.30 11.83 4.34
N SER A 45 16.05 12.87 3.97
CA SER A 45 15.76 14.25 4.31
C SER A 45 14.49 14.73 3.61
N SER A 46 13.71 15.55 4.32
CA SER A 46 12.52 16.26 3.83
C SER A 46 12.67 16.85 2.42
N SER A 47 13.89 17.16 1.99
CA SER A 47 14.25 17.62 0.65
C SER A 47 13.74 16.75 -0.52
N GLN A 48 13.74 15.42 -0.41
CA GLN A 48 13.30 14.55 -1.51
C GLN A 48 11.78 14.57 -1.67
N ILE A 49 11.04 14.62 -0.56
CA ILE A 49 9.58 14.71 -0.55
C ILE A 49 9.15 16.04 -1.19
N PHE A 50 9.83 17.15 -0.87
CA PHE A 50 9.56 18.43 -1.52
C PHE A 50 9.80 18.40 -3.03
N LYS A 51 10.85 17.73 -3.51
CA LYS A 51 11.09 17.55 -4.95
C LYS A 51 9.97 16.77 -5.62
N THR A 52 9.46 15.72 -4.98
CA THR A 52 8.30 14.95 -5.48
C THR A 52 7.05 15.83 -5.53
N ILE A 53 6.77 16.59 -4.48
CA ILE A 53 5.65 17.53 -4.44
C ILE A 53 5.78 18.59 -5.53
N ASP A 54 6.97 19.13 -5.75
CA ASP A 54 7.22 20.15 -6.77
C ASP A 54 7.03 19.60 -8.19
N LYS A 55 7.44 18.35 -8.44
CA LYS A 55 7.13 17.63 -9.70
C LYS A 55 5.63 17.47 -9.91
N LEU A 56 4.88 17.09 -8.87
CA LEU A 56 3.42 16.96 -8.96
C LEU A 56 2.72 18.29 -9.27
N LEU A 57 3.31 19.41 -8.84
CA LEU A 57 2.81 20.76 -9.05
C LEU A 57 3.26 21.40 -10.37
N GLU A 58 4.18 20.77 -11.10
CA GLU A 58 4.70 21.28 -12.38
C GLU A 58 3.58 21.39 -13.42
N HIS A 59 2.64 20.45 -13.40
CA HIS A 59 1.55 20.36 -14.38
C HIS A 59 0.36 21.30 -14.09
N VAL A 60 0.38 22.03 -12.98
CA VAL A 60 -0.71 22.95 -12.62
C VAL A 60 -0.40 24.36 -13.11
N ILE A 61 -1.18 24.82 -14.09
CA ILE A 61 -1.00 26.11 -14.77
C ILE A 61 -1.58 27.26 -13.91
N ASN A 62 -2.72 27.04 -13.25
CA ASN A 62 -3.36 28.07 -12.42
C ASN A 62 -2.61 28.27 -11.10
N VAL A 63 -2.12 29.50 -10.86
CA VAL A 63 -1.35 29.88 -9.67
C VAL A 63 -2.16 29.69 -8.38
N ARG A 64 -3.46 29.99 -8.39
CA ARG A 64 -4.32 29.84 -7.21
C ARG A 64 -4.46 28.37 -6.83
N ASP A 65 -4.79 27.53 -7.80
CA ASP A 65 -4.99 26.09 -7.59
C ASP A 65 -3.68 25.41 -7.21
N LYS A 66 -2.56 25.85 -7.81
CA LYS A 66 -1.22 25.37 -7.46
C LYS A 66 -0.87 25.64 -6.00
N SER A 67 -1.21 26.82 -5.49
CA SER A 67 -0.97 27.17 -4.08
C SER A 67 -1.82 26.35 -3.12
N GLN A 68 -3.09 26.12 -3.46
CA GLN A 68 -4.01 25.31 -2.68
C GLN A 68 -3.60 23.83 -2.67
N LEU A 69 -3.27 23.28 -3.83
CA LEU A 69 -2.80 21.90 -3.97
C LEU A 69 -1.47 21.69 -3.23
N ARG A 70 -0.55 22.65 -3.29
CA ARG A 70 0.72 22.58 -2.54
C ARG A 70 0.47 22.44 -1.05
N ARG A 71 -0.47 23.20 -0.49
CA ARG A 71 -0.83 23.12 0.93
C ARG A 71 -1.38 21.73 1.29
N ILE A 72 -2.25 21.17 0.45
CA ILE A 72 -2.81 19.82 0.65
C ILE A 72 -1.71 18.75 0.59
N LEU A 73 -0.85 18.80 -0.42
CA LEU A 73 0.24 17.82 -0.59
C LEU A 73 1.25 17.89 0.57
N GLN A 74 1.56 19.09 1.06
CA GLN A 74 2.41 19.28 2.23
C GLN A 74 1.75 18.75 3.51
N GLN A 75 0.45 18.98 3.70
CA GLN A 75 -0.30 18.44 4.85
C GLN A 75 -0.27 16.90 4.89
N HIS A 76 -0.29 16.25 3.72
CA HIS A 76 -0.28 14.80 3.57
C HIS A 76 1.08 14.25 3.08
N MET A 77 2.18 14.97 3.35
CA MET A 77 3.51 14.65 2.82
C MET A 77 4.00 13.23 3.11
N LYS A 78 3.54 12.63 4.22
CA LYS A 78 3.90 11.26 4.62
C LYS A 78 3.48 10.20 3.61
N ILE A 79 2.42 10.45 2.83
CA ILE A 79 1.91 9.52 1.81
C ILE A 79 2.87 9.46 0.61
N PHE A 80 3.56 10.57 0.33
CA PHE A 80 4.45 10.71 -0.82
C PHE A 80 5.92 10.39 -0.49
N ASP A 81 6.16 9.78 0.68
CA ASP A 81 7.49 9.36 1.09
C ASP A 81 7.88 8.06 0.37
N ILE A 82 8.48 8.21 -0.81
CA ILE A 82 8.98 7.09 -1.63
C ILE A 82 10.23 6.41 -1.03
N SER A 83 10.83 6.98 0.02
CA SER A 83 12.00 6.39 0.67
C SER A 83 11.65 5.17 1.51
N LYS A 84 10.36 5.01 1.85
CA LYS A 84 9.86 3.97 2.72
C LYS A 84 8.95 3.02 1.95
N VAL A 85 9.11 1.74 2.24
CA VAL A 85 8.12 0.74 1.84
C VAL A 85 6.90 0.95 2.74
N THR A 86 5.80 1.44 2.19
CA THR A 86 4.53 1.52 2.92
C THR A 86 3.94 0.13 3.06
N GLN A 87 3.96 -0.41 4.27
CA GLN A 87 3.22 -1.62 4.62
C GLN A 87 1.82 -1.24 5.11
N ALA A 88 0.83 -2.03 4.72
CA ALA A 88 -0.52 -1.88 5.25
C ALA A 88 -0.54 -2.38 6.70
N ASN A 89 -0.97 -1.55 7.65
CA ASN A 89 -1.06 -1.92 9.06
C ASN A 89 -2.23 -2.88 9.38
N THR A 90 -3.11 -3.12 8.40
CA THR A 90 -4.25 -4.03 8.58
C THR A 90 -3.79 -5.46 8.35
N SER A 91 -3.54 -6.19 9.44
CA SER A 91 -3.36 -7.64 9.38
C SER A 91 -4.72 -8.29 9.15
N THR A 92 -5.07 -8.50 7.88
CA THR A 92 -6.21 -9.34 7.51
C THR A 92 -5.64 -10.69 7.09
N GLN A 93 -5.93 -11.73 7.85
CA GLN A 93 -5.53 -13.08 7.47
C GLN A 93 -6.25 -13.46 6.18
N HIS A 94 -5.49 -13.74 5.14
CA HIS A 94 -6.02 -14.18 3.86
C HIS A 94 -6.12 -15.71 3.83
N THR A 95 -7.29 -16.23 3.47
CA THR A 95 -7.50 -17.66 3.20
C THR A 95 -7.54 -17.90 1.70
N ILE A 96 -6.71 -18.82 1.20
CA ILE A 96 -6.73 -19.26 -0.19
C ILE A 96 -7.50 -20.57 -0.26
N ASN A 97 -8.68 -20.56 -0.88
CA ASN A 97 -9.54 -21.74 -0.99
C ASN A 97 -9.05 -22.65 -2.13
N THR A 98 -8.52 -23.82 -1.79
CA THR A 98 -8.02 -24.81 -2.77
C THR A 98 -9.05 -25.86 -3.18
N GLY A 99 -10.21 -25.90 -2.51
CA GLY A 99 -11.22 -26.94 -2.69
C GLY A 99 -10.62 -28.33 -2.44
N ASP A 100 -10.90 -29.26 -3.36
CA ASP A 100 -10.39 -30.65 -3.31
C ASP A 100 -9.04 -30.84 -4.01
N SER A 101 -8.36 -29.75 -4.37
CA SER A 101 -7.08 -29.82 -5.09
C SER A 101 -5.97 -30.37 -4.20
N LEU A 102 -5.30 -31.43 -4.67
CA LEU A 102 -4.18 -32.03 -3.95
C LEU A 102 -2.91 -31.15 -4.06
N PRO A 103 -2.02 -31.16 -3.05
CA PRO A 103 -0.73 -30.48 -3.13
C PRO A 103 0.12 -31.00 -4.30
N ILE A 104 0.75 -30.08 -5.03
CA ILE A 104 1.65 -30.39 -6.14
C ILE A 104 3.08 -30.00 -5.74
N SER A 105 4.01 -30.93 -5.90
CA SER A 105 5.44 -30.67 -5.74
C SER A 105 6.13 -30.65 -7.10
N SER A 106 6.81 -29.56 -7.43
CA SER A 106 7.61 -29.42 -8.63
C SER A 106 9.07 -29.13 -8.28
N ARG A 107 10.00 -29.68 -9.08
CA ARG A 107 11.42 -29.37 -8.91
C ARG A 107 11.70 -27.98 -9.46
N PRO A 108 12.42 -27.10 -8.73
CA PRO A 108 12.83 -25.81 -9.25
C PRO A 108 13.68 -25.98 -10.52
N ASN A 109 13.47 -25.10 -11.49
CA ASN A 109 14.32 -25.06 -12.68
C ASN A 109 15.76 -24.67 -12.30
N PRO A 110 16.78 -25.30 -12.92
CA PRO A 110 18.17 -24.92 -12.67
C PRO A 110 18.41 -23.46 -13.06
N ARG A 111 19.12 -22.73 -12.22
CA ARG A 111 19.48 -21.32 -12.41
C ARG A 111 20.98 -21.19 -12.59
N THR A 112 21.40 -20.21 -13.39
CA THR A 112 22.82 -19.88 -13.55
C THR A 112 23.38 -19.28 -12.26
N ILE A 113 24.71 -19.25 -12.12
CA ILE A 113 25.37 -18.66 -10.94
C ILE A 113 25.00 -17.17 -10.78
N GLN A 114 25.01 -16.42 -11.88
CA GLN A 114 24.63 -15.00 -11.88
C GLN A 114 23.19 -14.80 -11.40
N GLN A 115 22.23 -15.57 -11.93
CA GLN A 115 20.83 -15.47 -11.52
C GLN A 115 20.63 -15.82 -10.04
N ARG A 116 21.42 -16.75 -9.50
CA ARG A 116 21.37 -17.08 -8.07
C ARG A 116 21.86 -15.93 -7.20
N HIS A 117 22.91 -15.24 -7.60
CA HIS A 117 23.41 -14.09 -6.86
C HIS A 117 22.39 -12.95 -6.83
N GLU A 118 21.82 -12.60 -7.99
CA GLU A 118 20.79 -11.56 -8.09
C GLU A 118 19.55 -11.89 -7.24
N LEU A 119 19.11 -13.16 -7.26
CA LEU A 119 17.99 -13.62 -6.43
C LEU A 119 18.32 -13.61 -4.94
N GLN A 120 19.55 -13.93 -4.56
CA GLN A 120 19.97 -13.99 -3.16
C GLN A 120 19.83 -12.62 -2.48
N ASP A 121 20.22 -11.54 -3.17
CA ASP A 121 20.13 -10.18 -2.64
C ASP A 121 18.66 -9.78 -2.39
N GLU A 122 17.76 -10.08 -3.33
CA GLU A 122 16.33 -9.76 -3.17
C GLU A 122 15.67 -10.64 -2.10
N ILE A 123 16.03 -11.93 -2.01
CA ILE A 123 15.56 -12.82 -0.93
C ILE A 123 15.98 -12.28 0.43
N GLN A 124 17.24 -11.85 0.57
CA GLN A 124 17.74 -11.30 1.83
C GLN A 124 16.97 -10.02 2.23
N LYS A 125 16.67 -9.15 1.28
CA LYS A 125 15.86 -7.96 1.50
C LYS A 125 14.43 -8.29 1.96
N MET A 126 13.80 -9.29 1.34
CA MET A 126 12.46 -9.75 1.76
C MET A 126 12.47 -10.31 3.18
N LEU A 127 13.46 -11.14 3.52
CA LEU A 127 13.60 -11.72 4.86
C LEU A 127 13.82 -10.64 5.94
N GLN A 128 14.65 -9.63 5.67
CA GLN A 128 14.86 -8.52 6.61
C GLN A 128 13.58 -7.71 6.84
N THR A 129 12.74 -7.57 5.82
CA THR A 129 11.48 -6.82 5.90
C THR A 129 10.47 -7.54 6.80
N ASP A 130 10.47 -8.88 6.78
CA ASP A 130 9.56 -9.74 7.54
C ASP A 130 9.92 -9.83 9.04
N GLN A 131 11.21 -9.74 9.39
CA GLN A 131 11.69 -9.79 10.78
C GLN A 131 11.41 -8.52 11.61
N ASN A 132 10.85 -7.46 11.01
CA ASN A 132 10.47 -6.23 11.74
C ASN A 132 9.04 -6.28 12.33
N HIS A 133 8.45 -7.48 12.38
CA HIS A 133 7.12 -7.72 12.94
C HIS A 133 7.25 -8.17 14.41
N PRO A 134 6.80 -7.38 15.41
CA PRO A 134 6.42 -7.91 16.72
C PRO A 134 5.11 -8.72 16.66
#